data_AF-A0A5C3QDP6-F1
#
_entry.id   AF-A0A5C3QDP6-F1
#
_cell.length_a   1.000
_cell.length_b   1.000
_cell.length_c   1.000
_cell.angle_alpha   90.00
_cell.angle_beta   90.00
_cell.angle_gamma   90.00
#
_symmetry.space_group_name_H-M   'P 1'
#
loop_
_entity.id
_entity.type
_entity.pdbx_description
1 polymer ?
#
loop_
_entity_poly.entity_id
_entity_poly.type
_entity_poly.pdbx_seq_one_letter_code
_entity_poly.pdbx_strand_id
1 'polypeptide(L)'
;MGRHEIIQGSIKIAYGHDRATGYFFSVVDERLAYSDSASEASNEIARSFGSVNDGGGGYFDLNTSGIGFGRTVDVQTLLHFWKVLALRHVCQSIRFHHDCSCTK
;
A
#
# COMPACT_ATOMS: atom_id res chain seq x y z
N MET A 1 -3.58 -9.11 17.47
CA MET A 1 -3.61 -8.40 16.18
C MET A 1 -2.62 -7.26 16.29
N GLY A 2 -1.57 -7.26 15.46
CA GLY A 2 -0.61 -6.16 15.40
C GLY A 2 -0.75 -5.49 14.04
N ARG A 3 -1.17 -4.22 14.00
CA ARG A 3 -1.27 -3.42 12.78
C ARG A 3 -0.48 -2.14 12.99
N HIS A 4 0.37 -1.84 12.03
CA HIS A 4 1.14 -0.61 11.96
C HIS A 4 0.76 0.13 10.69
N GLU A 5 0.67 1.45 10.80
CA GLU A 5 0.34 2.32 9.68
C GLU A 5 1.41 3.40 9.58
N ILE A 6 1.82 3.67 8.35
CA ILE A 6 2.70 4.77 7.98
C ILE A 6 1.90 5.63 6.99
N ILE A 7 1.68 6.90 7.35
CA ILE A 7 0.97 7.86 6.51
C ILE A 7 1.99 8.85 5.95
N GLN A 8 2.01 9.01 4.63
CA GLN A 8 2.92 9.89 3.90
C GLN A 8 2.17 10.65 2.81
N GLY A 9 1.57 11.78 3.22
CA GLY A 9 0.68 12.54 2.33
C GLY A 9 -0.52 11.69 1.93
N SER A 10 -0.73 11.52 0.62
CA SER A 10 -1.82 10.70 0.08
C SER A 10 -1.52 9.19 0.05
N ILE A 11 -0.30 8.77 0.40
CA ILE A 11 0.09 7.36 0.43
C ILE A 11 0.00 6.84 1.87
N LYS A 12 -0.71 5.73 2.05
CA LYS A 12 -0.83 5.00 3.30
C LYS A 12 -0.27 3.60 3.14
N ILE A 13 0.69 3.23 3.98
CA ILE A 13 1.23 1.87 4.05
C ILE A 13 0.76 1.24 5.35
N ALA A 14 0.07 0.11 5.27
CA ALA A 14 -0.37 -0.67 6.42
C ALA A 14 0.26 -2.06 6.39
N TYR A 15 0.84 -2.49 7.51
CA TYR A 15 1.41 -3.83 7.61
C TYR A 15 1.17 -4.40 9.00
N GLY A 16 1.19 -5.72 9.10
CA GLY A 16 0.88 -6.34 10.36
C GLY A 16 0.70 -7.84 10.27
N HIS A 17 0.09 -8.37 11.33
CA HIS A 17 -0.32 -9.76 11.37
C HIS A 17 -1.59 -9.95 12.19
N ASP A 18 -2.41 -10.90 11.76
CA ASP A 18 -3.53 -11.42 12.52
C ASP A 18 -3.69 -12.93 12.31
N ARG A 19 -4.61 -13.55 13.07
CA ARG A 19 -4.83 -15.00 13.04
C ARG A 19 -5.52 -15.50 11.77
N ALA A 20 -6.32 -14.66 11.12
CA ALA A 20 -7.07 -14.99 9.93
C ALA A 20 -6.19 -14.78 8.68
N THR A 21 -5.56 -13.61 8.53
CA THR A 21 -4.83 -13.23 7.31
C THR A 21 -3.35 -13.59 7.29
N GLY A 22 -2.80 -14.03 8.42
CA GLY A 22 -1.36 -14.22 8.58
C GLY A 22 -0.65 -12.87 8.62
N TYR A 23 0.49 -12.75 7.94
CA TYR A 23 1.14 -11.45 7.72
C TYR A 23 0.50 -10.75 6.53
N PHE A 24 0.29 -9.44 6.64
CA PHE A 24 -0.22 -8.64 5.54
C PHE A 24 0.63 -7.38 5.32
N PHE A 25 0.62 -6.91 4.08
CA PHE A 25 1.26 -5.69 3.64
C PHE A 25 0.38 -5.02 2.58
N SER A 26 -0.03 -3.79 2.85
CA SER A 26 -0.98 -3.01 2.04
C SER A 26 -0.39 -1.63 1.74
N VAL A 27 -0.49 -1.18 0.50
CA VAL A 27 -0.18 0.19 0.07
C VAL A 27 -1.40 0.76 -0.64
N VAL A 28 -1.85 1.89 -0.13
CA VAL A 28 -3.00 2.65 -0.62
C VAL A 28 -2.51 4.03 -1.04
N ASP A 29 -2.94 4.50 -2.21
CA ASP A 29 -2.77 5.90 -2.62
C ASP A 29 -4.14 6.52 -2.86
N GLU A 30 -4.51 7.46 -2.00
CA GLU A 30 -5.80 8.13 -2.00
C GLU A 30 -6.03 8.91 -3.30
N ARG A 31 -4.98 9.28 -4.04
CA ARG A 31 -5.12 9.94 -5.36
C ARG A 31 -5.69 9.01 -6.43
N LEU A 32 -5.62 7.70 -6.21
CA LEU A 32 -6.16 6.68 -7.11
C LEU A 32 -7.52 6.16 -6.63
N ALA A 33 -8.02 6.67 -5.51
CA ALA A 33 -9.32 6.30 -4.99
C ALA A 33 -10.46 6.91 -5.82
N TYR A 34 -11.62 6.26 -5.76
CA TYR A 34 -12.87 6.78 -6.30
C TYR A 34 -13.15 8.18 -5.74
N SER A 35 -13.65 9.07 -6.61
CA SER A 35 -14.02 10.43 -6.23
C SER A 35 -15.32 10.85 -6.91
N ASP A 36 -16.28 11.33 -6.11
CA ASP A 36 -17.57 11.85 -6.61
C ASP A 36 -17.40 13.04 -7.56
N SER A 37 -16.28 13.75 -7.48
CA SER A 37 -15.97 14.89 -8.35
C SER A 37 -15.23 14.51 -9.63
N ALA A 38 -14.83 13.24 -9.79
CA ALA A 38 -14.12 12.76 -10.97
C ALA A 38 -15.08 12.31 -12.08
N SER A 39 -14.57 12.17 -13.30
CA SER A 39 -15.37 11.64 -14.41
C SER A 39 -15.70 10.17 -14.20
N GLU A 40 -16.83 9.69 -14.76
CA GLU A 40 -17.21 8.27 -14.65
C GLU A 40 -16.12 7.35 -15.20
N ALA A 41 -15.49 7.71 -16.33
CA ALA A 41 -14.38 6.94 -16.89
C ALA A 41 -13.17 6.86 -15.94
N SER A 42 -12.87 7.94 -15.23
CA SER A 42 -11.82 7.94 -14.19
C SER A 42 -12.19 7.04 -13.03
N ASN A 43 -13.46 7.05 -12.63
CA ASN A 43 -13.97 6.23 -11.53
C ASN A 43 -14.08 4.75 -11.89
N GLU A 44 -14.38 4.39 -13.14
CA GLU A 44 -14.27 3.01 -13.63
C GLU A 44 -12.84 2.48 -13.52
N ILE A 45 -11.86 3.31 -13.88
CA ILE A 45 -10.44 2.97 -13.71
C ILE A 45 -10.08 2.88 -12.23
N ALA A 46 -10.51 3.83 -11.40
CA ALA A 46 -10.28 3.82 -9.96
C ALA A 46 -10.80 2.53 -9.32
N ARG A 47 -11.99 2.06 -9.72
CA ARG A 47 -12.56 0.78 -9.25
C ARG A 47 -11.70 -0.44 -9.60
N SER A 48 -10.83 -0.37 -10.61
CA SER A 48 -9.85 -1.44 -10.88
C SER A 48 -8.68 -1.45 -9.87
N PHE A 49 -8.50 -0.36 -9.12
CA PHE A 49 -7.51 -0.22 -8.06
C PHE A 49 -8.16 -0.46 -6.69
N GLY A 50 -7.97 -1.67 -6.17
CA GLY A 50 -8.45 -2.10 -4.86
C GLY A 50 -8.49 -3.62 -4.81
N SER A 51 -8.12 -4.23 -3.68
CA SER A 51 -8.23 -5.69 -3.51
C SER A 51 -9.62 -6.27 -3.76
N VAL A 52 -10.66 -5.43 -3.66
CA VAL A 52 -12.06 -5.81 -3.83
C VAL A 52 -12.74 -5.06 -4.96
N ASN A 53 -11.96 -4.40 -5.84
CA ASN A 53 -12.47 -3.50 -6.88
C ASN A 53 -13.44 -2.42 -6.34
N ASP A 54 -13.22 -1.96 -5.10
CA ASP A 54 -14.04 -0.94 -4.44
C ASP A 54 -13.64 0.48 -4.82
N GLY A 55 -12.52 0.65 -5.54
CA GLY A 55 -11.95 1.96 -5.78
C GLY A 55 -11.34 2.58 -4.52
N GLY A 56 -10.89 1.76 -3.57
CA GLY A 56 -10.20 2.24 -2.36
C GLY A 56 -8.81 2.81 -2.60
N GLY A 57 -8.29 2.77 -3.84
CA GLY A 57 -6.94 3.25 -4.18
C GLY A 57 -5.82 2.31 -3.73
N GLY A 58 -6.17 1.12 -3.24
CA GLY A 58 -5.23 0.06 -2.88
C GLY A 58 -4.74 -0.68 -4.11
N TYR A 59 -3.51 -0.42 -4.56
CA TYR A 59 -2.94 -1.15 -5.71
C TYR A 59 -1.94 -2.22 -5.30
N PHE A 60 -1.64 -2.35 -4.00
CA PHE A 60 -0.68 -3.35 -3.52
C PHE A 60 -1.10 -3.95 -2.18
N ASP A 61 -1.83 -5.06 -2.23
CA ASP A 61 -2.28 -5.80 -1.06
C ASP A 61 -1.79 -7.23 -1.13
N LEU A 62 -0.94 -7.59 -0.16
CA LEU A 62 -0.34 -8.92 -0.03
C LEU A 62 -0.72 -9.52 1.33
N ASN A 63 -0.97 -10.82 1.33
CA ASN A 63 -1.16 -11.60 2.55
C ASN A 63 -0.42 -12.94 2.45
N THR A 64 -0.16 -13.59 3.59
CA THR A 64 0.48 -14.91 3.62
C THR A 64 -0.48 -16.06 3.87
N SER A 65 -1.78 -15.77 3.97
CA SER A 65 -2.80 -16.78 4.19
C SER A 65 -3.86 -16.69 3.10
N GLY A 66 -4.46 -17.82 2.72
CA GLY A 66 -5.57 -17.83 1.75
C GLY A 66 -6.87 -17.20 2.26
N ILE A 67 -6.87 -16.59 3.45
CA ILE A 67 -8.01 -15.92 4.07
C ILE A 67 -7.69 -14.43 4.16
N GLY A 68 -8.52 -13.56 3.58
CA GLY A 68 -8.32 -12.12 3.58
C GLY A 68 -8.42 -11.48 2.20
N PHE A 69 -8.10 -10.20 2.12
CA PHE A 69 -8.10 -9.43 0.88
C PHE A 69 -6.70 -9.33 0.28
N GLY A 70 -6.62 -9.27 -1.05
CA GLY A 70 -5.38 -9.13 -1.79
C GLY A 70 -4.75 -10.46 -2.22
N ARG A 71 -3.51 -10.39 -2.71
CA ARG A 71 -2.81 -11.51 -3.30
C ARG A 71 -2.09 -12.33 -2.23
N THR A 72 -2.38 -13.63 -2.18
CA THR A 72 -1.64 -14.56 -1.33
C THR A 72 -0.26 -14.82 -1.90
N VAL A 73 0.76 -14.60 -1.08
CA VAL A 73 2.18 -14.80 -1.41
C VAL A 73 2.91 -15.48 -0.26
N ASP A 74 4.08 -16.05 -0.53
CA ASP A 74 4.94 -16.53 0.54
C ASP A 74 5.58 -15.36 1.33
N VAL A 75 6.10 -15.69 2.52
CA VAL A 75 6.72 -14.71 3.44
C VAL A 75 7.92 -14.01 2.81
N GLN A 76 8.73 -14.68 1.98
CA GLN A 76 9.91 -14.08 1.36
C GLN A 76 9.51 -13.03 0.33
N THR A 77 8.47 -13.31 -0.45
CA THR A 77 7.87 -12.37 -1.40
C THR A 77 7.33 -11.14 -0.67
N LEU A 78 6.58 -11.32 0.42
CA LEU A 78 6.08 -10.19 1.23
C LEU A 78 7.23 -9.34 1.79
N LEU A 79 8.26 -9.96 2.35
CA LEU A 79 9.43 -9.26 2.89
C LEU A 79 10.23 -8.52 1.82
N HIS A 80 10.31 -9.06 0.60
CA HIS A 80 10.92 -8.37 -0.53
C HIS A 80 10.21 -7.04 -0.81
N PHE A 81 8.88 -7.08 -0.96
CA PHE A 81 8.10 -5.88 -1.25
C PHE A 81 8.05 -4.89 -0.10
N TRP A 82 8.02 -5.37 1.16
CA TRP A 82 8.21 -4.50 2.31
C TRP A 82 9.51 -3.71 2.17
N LYS A 83 10.65 -4.38 1.96
CA LYS A 83 11.94 -3.70 1.83
C LYS A 83 11.95 -2.71 0.69
N VAL A 84 11.38 -3.05 -0.47
CA VAL A 84 11.36 -2.17 -1.63
C VAL A 84 10.48 -0.95 -1.40
N LEU A 85 9.25 -1.14 -0.93
CA LEU A 85 8.26 -0.07 -0.85
C LEU A 85 8.40 0.71 0.45
N ALA A 86 8.44 0.05 1.61
CA ALA A 86 8.53 0.76 2.88
C ALA A 86 9.85 1.53 3.03
N LEU A 87 11.00 0.99 2.61
CA LEU A 87 12.29 1.70 2.74
C LEU A 87 12.46 2.80 1.67
N ARG A 88 11.98 2.60 0.43
CA ARG A 88 12.05 3.66 -0.59
C ARG A 88 11.16 4.84 -0.23
N HIS A 89 9.98 4.58 0.34
CA HIS A 89 9.05 5.64 0.72
C HIS A 89 9.47 6.33 2.04
N VAL A 90 10.09 5.63 2.99
CA VAL A 90 10.78 6.25 4.14
C VAL A 90 11.91 7.18 3.67
N CYS A 91 12.72 6.76 2.69
CA CYS A 91 13.78 7.61 2.13
C CYS A 91 13.24 8.79 1.28
N GLN A 92 12.13 8.64 0.54
CA GLN A 92 11.54 9.74 -0.23
C GLN A 92 10.89 10.79 0.67
N SER A 93 10.26 10.39 1.78
CA SER A 93 9.69 11.34 2.75
C SER A 93 10.77 12.17 3.46
N ILE A 94 11.96 11.60 3.68
CA ILE A 94 13.13 12.35 4.19
C ILE A 94 13.66 13.34 3.13
N ARG A 95 13.54 13.05 1.84
CA ARG A 95 13.98 13.95 0.75
C ARG A 95 13.06 15.13 0.47
N PHE A 96 11.82 15.16 0.97
CA PHE A 96 10.93 16.31 0.82
C PHE A 96 11.02 17.33 1.99
N HIS A 97 11.82 17.04 3.02
CA HIS A 97 12.07 17.97 4.13
C HIS A 97 13.51 18.42 4.26
N HIS A 98 14.43 17.89 3.46
CA HIS A 98 15.79 18.39 3.41
C HIS A 98 16.41 18.16 2.03
N ASP A 99 16.72 19.25 1.34
CA ASP A 99 17.98 19.32 0.61
C ASP A 99 19.09 18.92 1.60
N CYS A 100 19.63 17.71 1.47
CA CYS A 100 20.95 17.32 1.98
C CYS A 100 21.33 15.93 1.43
N SER A 101 22.15 15.95 0.37
CA SER A 101 23.30 15.06 0.13
C SER A 101 23.29 13.66 0.78
N CYS A 102 22.96 12.64 -0.01
CA CYS A 102 23.66 11.35 0.08
C CYS A 102 24.52 11.19 -1.18
N THR A 103 25.72 11.75 -1.10
CA THR A 103 26.84 11.47 -1.99
C THR A 103 27.43 10.11 -1.60
N LYS A 104 27.55 9.25 -2.63
CA LYS A 104 28.34 8.00 -2.76
C LYS A 104 27.86 6.77 -1.99
#